data_AF-A0A5N6JNZ4-F1
#
_entry.id   AF-A0A5N6JNZ4-F1
#
_cell.length_a   1.000
_cell.length_b   1.000
_cell.length_c   1.000
_cell.angle_alpha   90.00
_cell.angle_beta   90.00
_cell.angle_gamma   90.00
#
_symmetry.space_group_name_H-M   'P 1'
#
loop_
_entity.id
_entity.type
_entity.pdbx_description
1 polymer ?
#
loop_
_entity_poly.entity_id
_entity_poly.type
_entity_poly.pdbx_seq_one_letter_code
_entity_poly.pdbx_strand_id
1 'polypeptide(L)'
;MKLLPSILTTGLIGQAMAVSMSSRFTVSSTCSASKVDAMLEETIDMVDTAIKGIDTLLNAGVKLNPNVASNAIKSLTKAATTAWGVSEPKWWSYALSAADTAQLKVAQANYQKLYAALNTGKGMTASESTLFCDDSTLVWTTKAIDIFPDGGALTTEEYFKAQGYRDTSIVKGLWKDPDHKRGKNQNFIIDEYDGGKMCGSKSAEAITYTQSKNMFLCPNAFNNANYKTSLKSMKTTTAEVEWVNVRSLPGTFLHEMMHFLDLNPHVIDQKVTADNGRQVAAYGMIAVWMLSGKAGIETVDRSKALTNADTYNVFATMAYLQSAEFIG
;
A
#
# COMPACT_ATOMS: atom_id res chain seq x y z
N MET A 1 11.68 -49.81 1.13
CA MET A 1 11.00 -48.87 2.03
C MET A 1 11.95 -47.72 2.40
N LYS A 2 11.89 -46.57 1.69
CA LYS A 2 12.67 -45.35 2.02
C LYS A 2 11.93 -44.03 1.70
N LEU A 3 10.60 -44.07 1.53
CA LEU A 3 9.81 -42.87 1.20
C LEU A 3 9.18 -42.19 2.42
N LEU A 4 8.93 -42.92 3.51
CA LEU A 4 8.31 -42.35 4.72
C LEU A 4 9.21 -41.36 5.50
N PRO A 5 10.53 -41.59 5.67
CA PRO A 5 11.39 -40.67 6.42
C PRO A 5 11.61 -39.32 5.70
N SER A 6 11.54 -39.31 4.37
CA SER A 6 11.70 -38.09 3.56
C SER A 6 10.45 -37.21 3.55
N ILE A 7 9.25 -37.81 3.67
CA ILE A 7 7.98 -37.06 3.80
C ILE A 7 7.85 -36.47 5.20
N LEU A 8 8.37 -37.16 6.23
CA LEU A 8 8.38 -36.62 7.59
C LEU A 8 9.42 -35.52 7.79
N THR A 9 10.57 -35.58 7.12
CA THR A 9 11.54 -34.46 7.16
C THR A 9 11.10 -33.27 6.32
N THR A 10 10.48 -33.42 5.15
CA THR A 10 9.89 -32.27 4.44
C THR A 10 8.62 -31.72 5.11
N GLY A 11 7.85 -32.56 5.80
CA GLY A 11 6.69 -32.15 6.61
C GLY A 11 7.05 -31.44 7.92
N LEU A 12 8.24 -31.70 8.49
CA LEU A 12 8.75 -31.06 9.71
C LEU A 12 9.76 -29.93 9.45
N ILE A 13 10.30 -29.80 8.22
CA ILE A 13 11.10 -28.64 7.77
C ILE A 13 10.19 -27.53 7.20
N GLY A 14 8.89 -27.81 7.06
CA GLY A 14 7.83 -26.79 7.05
C GLY A 14 7.63 -26.13 8.42
N GLN A 15 8.66 -26.03 9.27
CA GLN A 15 8.72 -24.94 10.22
C GLN A 15 8.50 -23.68 9.39
N ALA A 16 7.32 -23.07 9.55
CA ALA A 16 7.05 -21.74 9.03
C ALA A 16 8.30 -20.91 9.35
N MET A 17 9.13 -20.62 8.34
CA MET A 17 10.23 -19.69 8.53
C MET A 17 9.53 -18.43 9.00
N ALA A 18 9.76 -18.05 10.27
CA ALA A 18 9.07 -16.92 10.86
C ALA A 18 9.24 -15.74 9.90
N VAL A 19 8.11 -15.21 9.44
CA VAL A 19 8.11 -14.13 8.47
C VAL A 19 8.60 -12.89 9.21
N SER A 20 9.81 -12.42 8.90
CA SER A 20 10.40 -11.25 9.55
C SER A 20 10.59 -10.10 8.57
N MET A 21 10.28 -8.89 9.03
CA MET A 21 10.53 -7.64 8.32
C MET A 21 12.00 -7.49 7.92
N SER A 22 12.91 -7.98 8.77
CA SER A 22 14.36 -7.93 8.55
C SER A 22 14.83 -8.68 7.29
N SER A 23 14.03 -9.61 6.76
CA SER A 23 14.36 -10.29 5.50
C SER A 23 13.76 -9.61 4.26
N ARG A 24 13.00 -8.52 4.43
CA ARG A 24 12.48 -7.66 3.36
C ARG A 24 13.16 -6.30 3.34
N PHE A 25 13.48 -5.77 4.52
CA PHE A 25 14.10 -4.48 4.73
C PHE A 25 15.27 -4.60 5.69
N THR A 26 16.27 -3.74 5.50
CA THR A 26 17.10 -3.29 6.61
C THR A 26 16.20 -2.48 7.54
N VAL A 27 15.95 -3.00 8.73
CA VAL A 27 15.09 -2.35 9.72
C VAL A 27 15.93 -1.42 10.58
N SER A 28 15.58 -0.14 10.59
CA SER A 28 16.24 0.87 11.44
C SER A 28 16.12 0.53 12.92
N SER A 29 17.11 0.93 13.72
CA SER A 29 17.06 0.84 15.19
C SER A 29 15.85 1.58 15.80
N THR A 30 15.31 2.56 15.09
CA THR A 30 14.11 3.31 15.48
C THR A 30 12.84 2.45 15.50
N CYS A 31 12.85 1.28 14.86
CA CYS A 31 11.77 0.31 14.88
C CYS A 31 11.83 -0.69 16.05
N SER A 32 12.80 -0.59 16.95
CA SER A 32 13.04 -1.57 18.02
C SER A 32 11.83 -1.81 18.95
N ALA A 33 10.94 -0.83 19.10
CA ALA A 33 9.70 -0.95 19.87
C ALA A 33 8.44 -1.20 19.00
N SER A 34 8.56 -1.16 17.67
CA SER A 34 7.44 -0.91 16.75
C SER A 34 6.65 -2.14 16.28
N LYS A 35 6.83 -3.32 16.91
CA LYS A 35 6.11 -4.58 16.57
C LYS A 35 5.97 -4.84 15.04
N VAL A 36 6.99 -4.48 14.26
CA VAL A 36 6.93 -4.48 12.78
C VAL A 36 6.71 -5.87 12.18
N ASP A 37 7.19 -6.92 12.85
CA ASP A 37 6.93 -8.31 12.44
C ASP A 37 5.45 -8.69 12.63
N ALA A 38 4.82 -8.27 13.72
CA ALA A 38 3.39 -8.51 13.94
C ALA A 38 2.51 -7.74 12.94
N MET A 39 2.92 -6.52 12.58
CA MET A 39 2.32 -5.75 11.51
C MET A 39 2.46 -6.48 10.17
N LEU A 40 3.67 -6.95 9.82
CA LEU A 40 3.92 -7.72 8.59
C LEU A 40 3.04 -8.97 8.51
N GLU A 41 2.99 -9.78 9.57
CA GLU A 41 2.16 -11.00 9.63
C GLU A 41 0.69 -10.68 9.39
N GLU A 42 0.18 -9.61 10.00
CA GLU A 42 -1.21 -9.20 9.83
C GLU A 42 -1.48 -8.65 8.44
N THR A 43 -0.57 -7.87 7.86
CA THR A 43 -0.69 -7.39 6.48
C THR A 43 -0.69 -8.56 5.49
N ILE A 44 0.12 -9.61 5.72
CA ILE A 44 0.09 -10.84 4.91
C ILE A 44 -1.29 -11.51 4.95
N ASP A 45 -1.88 -11.64 6.15
CA ASP A 45 -3.21 -12.20 6.36
C ASP A 45 -4.32 -11.33 5.71
N MET A 46 -4.21 -10.01 5.79
CA MET A 46 -5.09 -9.07 5.08
C MET A 46 -5.02 -9.25 3.56
N VAL A 47 -3.81 -9.33 3.01
CA VAL A 47 -3.59 -9.51 1.56
C VAL A 47 -4.06 -10.87 1.08
N ASP A 48 -3.80 -11.94 1.82
CA ASP A 48 -4.32 -13.29 1.51
C ASP A 48 -5.85 -13.31 1.52
N THR A 49 -6.46 -12.67 2.51
CA THR A 49 -7.92 -12.53 2.59
C THR A 49 -8.46 -11.72 1.40
N ALA A 50 -7.78 -10.67 0.98
CA ALA A 50 -8.15 -9.88 -0.19
C ALA A 50 -8.10 -10.72 -1.49
N ILE A 51 -7.04 -11.52 -1.68
CA ILE A 51 -6.92 -12.44 -2.84
C ILE A 51 -8.08 -13.42 -2.85
N LYS A 52 -8.36 -14.08 -1.71
CA LYS A 52 -9.49 -15.02 -1.56
C LYS A 52 -10.84 -14.35 -1.78
N GLY A 53 -10.98 -13.10 -1.34
CA GLY A 53 -12.16 -12.28 -1.59
C GLY A 53 -12.38 -12.03 -3.07
N ILE A 54 -11.34 -11.65 -3.81
CA ILE A 54 -11.41 -11.48 -5.27
C ILE A 54 -11.69 -12.81 -5.98
N ASP A 55 -11.05 -13.91 -5.57
CA ASP A 55 -11.34 -15.25 -6.09
C ASP A 55 -12.81 -15.63 -5.87
N THR A 56 -13.36 -15.30 -4.70
CA THR A 56 -14.78 -15.54 -4.40
C THR A 56 -15.67 -14.75 -5.35
N LEU A 57 -15.36 -13.47 -5.61
CA LEU A 57 -16.13 -12.63 -6.55
C LEU A 57 -16.02 -13.14 -7.99
N LEU A 58 -14.83 -13.54 -8.43
CA LEU A 58 -14.60 -14.09 -9.77
C LEU A 58 -15.28 -15.45 -9.97
N ASN A 59 -15.23 -16.33 -8.95
CA ASN A 59 -15.81 -17.67 -9.00
C ASN A 59 -17.33 -17.68 -8.78
N ALA A 60 -17.88 -16.69 -8.08
CA ALA A 60 -19.34 -16.56 -7.91
C ALA A 60 -20.09 -16.46 -9.25
N GLY A 61 -19.42 -15.96 -10.31
CA GLY A 61 -19.93 -16.00 -11.68
C GLY A 61 -21.36 -15.45 -11.81
N VAL A 62 -22.16 -16.00 -12.74
CA VAL A 62 -23.53 -15.59 -13.12
C VAL A 62 -24.58 -15.70 -11.99
N LYS A 63 -24.18 -15.88 -10.71
CA LYS A 63 -25.10 -16.16 -9.59
C LYS A 63 -24.87 -15.24 -8.39
N LEU A 64 -24.92 -13.94 -8.63
CA LEU A 64 -25.16 -12.95 -7.57
C LEU A 64 -26.67 -12.73 -7.45
N ASN A 65 -27.33 -13.54 -6.61
CA ASN A 65 -28.71 -13.29 -6.17
C ASN A 65 -28.67 -12.80 -4.71
N PRO A 66 -28.84 -11.49 -4.43
CA PRO A 66 -28.79 -10.94 -3.08
C PRO A 66 -29.80 -11.51 -2.05
N ASN A 67 -30.84 -12.29 -2.41
CA ASN A 67 -31.66 -13.01 -1.40
C ASN A 67 -31.04 -14.35 -0.99
N VAL A 68 -30.10 -14.91 -1.76
CA VAL A 68 -29.44 -16.20 -1.46
C VAL A 68 -27.92 -16.12 -1.39
N ALA A 69 -27.32 -15.02 -1.84
CA ALA A 69 -25.90 -14.74 -1.70
C ALA A 69 -25.59 -14.59 -0.22
N SER A 70 -24.51 -15.24 0.21
CA SER A 70 -24.03 -15.11 1.58
C SER A 70 -23.70 -13.66 1.89
N ASN A 71 -23.81 -13.28 3.17
CA ASN A 71 -23.42 -11.94 3.62
C ASN A 71 -21.96 -11.62 3.26
N ALA A 72 -21.09 -12.63 3.21
CA ALA A 72 -19.71 -12.49 2.76
C ALA A 72 -19.62 -12.02 1.29
N ILE A 73 -20.37 -12.63 0.37
CA ILE A 73 -20.36 -12.22 -1.05
C ILE A 73 -20.92 -10.79 -1.21
N LYS A 74 -21.95 -10.43 -0.43
CA LYS A 74 -22.50 -9.06 -0.44
C LYS A 74 -21.47 -8.04 0.05
N SER A 75 -20.82 -8.33 1.16
CA SER A 75 -19.78 -7.48 1.75
C SER A 75 -18.59 -7.30 0.80
N LEU A 76 -18.12 -8.38 0.18
CA LEU A 76 -17.05 -8.33 -0.84
C LEU A 76 -17.48 -7.53 -2.08
N THR A 77 -18.73 -7.65 -2.52
CA THR A 77 -19.25 -6.86 -3.65
C THR A 77 -19.26 -5.38 -3.29
N LYS A 78 -19.77 -5.01 -2.11
CA LYS A 78 -19.74 -3.63 -1.60
C LYS A 78 -18.31 -3.10 -1.53
N ALA A 79 -17.37 -3.90 -1.02
CA ALA A 79 -15.95 -3.53 -0.97
C ALA A 79 -15.37 -3.29 -2.36
N ALA A 80 -15.63 -4.16 -3.34
CA ALA A 80 -15.16 -4.00 -4.71
C ALA A 80 -15.81 -2.80 -5.42
N THR A 81 -17.08 -2.52 -5.16
CA THR A 81 -17.77 -1.32 -5.64
C THR A 81 -17.14 -0.06 -5.06
N THR A 82 -16.94 -0.01 -3.74
CA THR A 82 -16.30 1.12 -3.06
C THR A 82 -14.88 1.33 -3.54
N ALA A 83 -14.08 0.27 -3.60
CA ALA A 83 -12.68 0.35 -3.99
C ALA A 83 -12.52 0.68 -5.49
N TRP A 84 -13.07 -0.15 -6.36
CA TRP A 84 -12.72 -0.15 -7.78
C TRP A 84 -13.85 0.28 -8.71
N GLY A 85 -15.04 0.54 -8.20
CA GLY A 85 -16.17 0.97 -9.03
C GLY A 85 -16.77 -0.18 -9.82
N VAL A 86 -16.52 -1.41 -9.36
CA VAL A 86 -17.22 -2.61 -9.83
C VAL A 86 -18.70 -2.37 -9.64
N SER A 87 -19.47 -2.50 -10.72
CA SER A 87 -20.88 -2.14 -10.67
C SER A 87 -21.67 -3.17 -9.86
N GLU A 88 -22.40 -2.72 -8.83
CA GLU A 88 -23.34 -3.59 -8.14
C GLU A 88 -24.49 -3.96 -9.10
N PRO A 89 -24.84 -5.25 -9.25
CA PRO A 89 -25.91 -5.65 -10.17
C PRO A 89 -27.26 -5.04 -9.75
N LYS A 90 -27.86 -4.22 -10.64
CA LYS A 90 -29.19 -3.62 -10.40
C LYS A 90 -30.32 -4.65 -10.28
N TRP A 91 -30.18 -5.80 -10.96
CA TRP A 91 -31.18 -6.89 -11.02
C TRP A 91 -30.48 -8.24 -11.03
N TRP A 92 -31.15 -9.26 -10.50
CA TRP A 92 -30.50 -10.45 -9.94
C TRP A 92 -30.42 -11.61 -10.92
N SER A 93 -29.52 -11.51 -11.89
CA SER A 93 -29.13 -12.62 -12.78
C SER A 93 -27.97 -12.26 -13.71
N TYR A 94 -27.21 -11.20 -13.43
CA TYR A 94 -26.11 -10.76 -14.30
C TYR A 94 -24.76 -11.14 -13.72
N ALA A 95 -23.90 -11.69 -14.57
CA ALA A 95 -22.49 -11.86 -14.27
C ALA A 95 -21.81 -10.49 -14.14
N LEU A 96 -20.64 -10.45 -13.48
CA LEU A 96 -19.71 -9.34 -13.62
C LEU A 96 -19.50 -9.02 -15.10
N SER A 97 -19.45 -7.74 -15.46
CA SER A 97 -19.12 -7.38 -16.84
C SER A 97 -17.69 -7.83 -17.17
N ALA A 98 -17.36 -7.92 -18.46
CA ALA A 98 -15.99 -8.20 -18.88
C ALA A 98 -15.00 -7.15 -18.33
N ALA A 99 -15.43 -5.89 -18.23
CA ALA A 99 -14.64 -4.80 -17.66
C ALA A 99 -14.41 -4.98 -16.15
N ASP A 100 -15.45 -5.27 -15.38
CA ASP A 100 -15.33 -5.51 -13.93
C ASP A 100 -14.47 -6.76 -13.66
N THR A 101 -14.62 -7.81 -14.49
CA THR A 101 -13.80 -9.02 -14.42
C THR A 101 -12.33 -8.71 -14.71
N ALA A 102 -12.04 -7.91 -15.73
CA ALA A 102 -10.67 -7.50 -16.03
C ALA A 102 -10.07 -6.67 -14.90
N GLN A 103 -10.86 -5.76 -14.32
CA GLN A 103 -10.44 -4.93 -13.20
C GLN A 103 -10.10 -5.75 -11.95
N LEU A 104 -10.96 -6.70 -11.58
CA LEU A 104 -10.69 -7.63 -10.47
C LEU A 104 -9.45 -8.49 -10.72
N LYS A 105 -9.22 -8.96 -11.95
CA LYS A 105 -8.01 -9.72 -12.31
C LYS A 105 -6.73 -8.90 -12.19
N VAL A 106 -6.77 -7.63 -12.58
CA VAL A 106 -5.62 -6.71 -12.40
C VAL A 106 -5.36 -6.48 -10.91
N ALA A 107 -6.41 -6.20 -10.13
CA ALA A 107 -6.27 -6.02 -8.69
C ALA A 107 -5.72 -7.30 -8.01
N GLN A 108 -6.22 -8.48 -8.38
CA GLN A 108 -5.73 -9.76 -7.89
C GLN A 108 -4.24 -9.97 -8.20
N ALA A 109 -3.81 -9.68 -9.43
CA ALA A 109 -2.41 -9.82 -9.82
C ALA A 109 -1.49 -8.90 -8.98
N ASN A 110 -1.93 -7.68 -8.68
CA ASN A 110 -1.21 -6.76 -7.81
C ASN A 110 -1.15 -7.27 -6.36
N TYR A 111 -2.25 -7.79 -5.80
CA TYR A 111 -2.20 -8.44 -4.49
C TYR A 111 -1.34 -9.68 -4.45
N GLN A 112 -1.30 -10.50 -5.51
CA GLN A 112 -0.44 -11.68 -5.58
C GLN A 112 1.04 -11.29 -5.60
N LYS A 113 1.40 -10.21 -6.32
CA LYS A 113 2.75 -9.63 -6.26
C LYS A 113 3.07 -9.14 -4.85
N LEU A 114 2.16 -8.39 -4.23
CA LEU A 114 2.32 -7.91 -2.86
C LEU A 114 2.47 -9.06 -1.88
N TYR A 115 1.62 -10.08 -1.96
CA TYR A 115 1.68 -11.27 -1.12
C TYR A 115 3.02 -11.98 -1.27
N ALA A 116 3.54 -12.15 -2.49
CA ALA A 116 4.84 -12.76 -2.69
C ALA A 116 5.98 -11.93 -2.08
N ALA A 117 5.94 -10.61 -2.23
CA ALA A 117 6.91 -9.70 -1.61
C ALA A 117 6.85 -9.76 -0.08
N LEU A 118 5.65 -9.67 0.50
CA LEU A 118 5.45 -9.72 1.95
C LEU A 118 5.73 -11.10 2.54
N ASN A 119 5.31 -12.18 1.90
CA ASN A 119 5.40 -13.54 2.46
C ASN A 119 6.77 -14.19 2.22
N THR A 120 7.46 -13.86 1.13
CA THR A 120 8.73 -14.51 0.76
C THR A 120 9.89 -13.54 0.49
N GLY A 121 9.66 -12.23 0.54
CA GLY A 121 10.66 -11.24 0.12
C GLY A 121 10.85 -11.16 -1.40
N LYS A 122 9.98 -11.79 -2.21
CA LYS A 122 10.14 -11.85 -3.66
C LYS A 122 10.13 -10.43 -4.26
N GLY A 123 11.17 -10.10 -5.03
CA GLY A 123 11.32 -8.78 -5.63
C GLY A 123 11.79 -7.70 -4.64
N MET A 124 12.22 -8.11 -3.44
CA MET A 124 12.80 -7.24 -2.43
C MET A 124 14.20 -7.73 -2.08
N THR A 125 15.13 -6.80 -1.93
CA THR A 125 16.46 -7.08 -1.40
C THR A 125 16.62 -6.28 -0.12
N ALA A 126 16.77 -6.97 1.02
CA ALA A 126 16.81 -6.30 2.32
C ALA A 126 17.96 -5.29 2.44
N SER A 127 19.12 -5.54 1.80
CA SER A 127 20.24 -4.59 1.77
C SER A 127 20.00 -3.37 0.88
N GLU A 128 18.98 -3.41 0.02
CA GLU A 128 18.64 -2.32 -0.90
C GLU A 128 17.40 -1.56 -0.44
N SER A 129 16.67 -2.06 0.56
CA SER A 129 15.41 -1.51 1.04
C SER A 129 15.50 -1.21 2.52
N THR A 130 15.18 0.00 2.97
CA THR A 130 15.25 0.37 4.40
C THR A 130 13.89 0.78 4.94
N LEU A 131 13.55 0.28 6.12
CA LEU A 131 12.35 0.67 6.87
C LEU A 131 12.76 1.47 8.12
N PHE A 132 12.19 2.66 8.24
CA PHE A 132 12.34 3.54 9.40
C PHE A 132 11.01 3.66 10.15
N CYS A 133 11.04 3.74 11.49
CA CYS A 133 9.84 3.97 12.31
C CYS A 133 9.78 5.38 12.93
N ASP A 134 10.81 6.18 12.65
CA ASP A 134 10.86 7.63 12.80
C ASP A 134 12.07 8.13 11.98
N ASP A 135 12.25 9.45 11.93
CA ASP A 135 13.35 10.11 11.25
C ASP A 135 14.41 10.70 12.19
N SER A 136 14.41 10.29 13.46
CA SER A 136 15.28 10.86 14.50
C SER A 136 16.76 10.62 14.26
N THR A 137 17.09 9.53 13.56
CA THR A 137 18.46 9.15 13.19
C THR A 137 18.88 9.69 11.83
N LEU A 138 17.99 10.40 11.13
CA LEU A 138 18.29 10.96 9.82
C LEU A 138 18.72 12.42 9.94
N VAL A 139 19.75 12.76 9.18
CA VAL A 139 20.20 14.13 9.03
C VAL A 139 19.44 14.74 7.86
N TRP A 140 18.63 15.74 8.17
CA TRP A 140 17.86 16.50 7.19
C TRP A 140 18.66 17.74 6.81
N THR A 141 18.86 17.95 5.52
CA THR A 141 19.51 19.15 5.01
C THR A 141 18.88 19.57 3.70
N THR A 142 18.81 20.88 3.50
CA THR A 142 18.45 21.50 2.22
C THR A 142 19.68 21.76 1.34
N LYS A 143 20.88 21.40 1.82
CA LYS A 143 22.16 21.70 1.18
C LYS A 143 22.90 20.43 0.83
N ALA A 144 23.20 20.26 -0.45
CA ALA A 144 23.99 19.13 -0.94
C ALA A 144 25.36 19.00 -0.24
N ILE A 145 25.99 20.12 0.18
CA ILE A 145 27.31 20.14 0.81
C ILE A 145 27.38 19.45 2.18
N ASP A 146 26.27 19.39 2.93
CA ASP A 146 26.25 18.75 4.25
C ASP A 146 26.24 17.21 4.14
N ILE A 147 25.93 16.69 2.94
CA ILE A 147 25.88 15.26 2.59
C ILE A 147 27.15 14.84 1.81
N PHE A 148 27.83 15.78 1.15
CA PHE A 148 28.95 15.52 0.26
C PHE A 148 30.23 16.26 0.68
N PRO A 149 31.26 15.55 1.20
CA PRO A 149 32.51 16.18 1.60
C PRO A 149 33.38 16.69 0.44
N ASP A 150 33.00 16.44 -0.83
CA ASP A 150 33.71 16.89 -2.04
C ASP A 150 33.04 18.06 -2.80
N GLY A 151 31.89 18.57 -2.31
CA GLY A 151 31.30 19.82 -2.79
C GLY A 151 30.49 19.76 -4.09
N GLY A 152 30.09 18.58 -4.58
CA GLY A 152 29.10 18.42 -5.66
C GLY A 152 29.58 18.91 -7.04
N ALA A 153 30.28 18.07 -7.80
CA ALA A 153 30.83 18.46 -9.11
C ALA A 153 29.91 18.25 -10.33
N LEU A 154 28.95 17.31 -10.28
CA LEU A 154 28.08 16.92 -11.41
C LEU A 154 26.62 17.23 -11.14
N THR A 155 25.84 17.70 -12.12
CA THR A 155 24.38 17.88 -11.98
C THR A 155 23.62 16.54 -11.86
N THR A 156 22.36 16.58 -11.40
CA THR A 156 21.55 15.40 -11.06
C THR A 156 21.18 14.66 -12.34
N GLU A 157 20.89 15.38 -13.42
CA GLU A 157 20.60 14.82 -14.74
C GLU A 157 21.83 14.16 -15.37
N GLU A 158 23.01 14.75 -15.20
CA GLU A 158 24.28 14.15 -15.66
C GLU A 158 24.56 12.83 -14.94
N TYR A 159 24.24 12.75 -13.65
CA TYR A 159 24.34 11.51 -12.87
C TYR A 159 23.40 10.41 -13.40
N PHE A 160 22.10 10.69 -13.58
CA PHE A 160 21.15 9.67 -14.05
C PHE A 160 21.42 9.23 -15.50
N LYS A 161 21.88 10.14 -16.36
CA LYS A 161 22.37 9.76 -17.71
C LYS A 161 23.56 8.82 -17.64
N ALA A 162 24.52 9.07 -16.75
CA ALA A 162 25.68 8.20 -16.56
C ALA A 162 25.31 6.80 -16.01
N GLN A 163 24.17 6.65 -15.35
CA GLN A 163 23.61 5.38 -14.90
C GLN A 163 22.74 4.67 -15.97
N GLY A 164 22.64 5.21 -17.19
CA GLY A 164 21.96 4.57 -18.32
C GLY A 164 20.50 4.98 -18.55
N TYR A 165 19.98 5.96 -17.81
CA TYR A 165 18.62 6.48 -18.02
C TYR A 165 18.60 7.43 -19.22
N ARG A 166 17.71 7.16 -20.19
CA ARG A 166 17.60 7.93 -21.44
C ARG A 166 16.76 9.21 -21.31
N ASP A 167 15.82 9.23 -20.38
CA ASP A 167 15.00 10.39 -20.04
C ASP A 167 15.24 10.80 -18.59
N THR A 168 15.59 12.07 -18.40
CA THR A 168 15.91 12.68 -17.09
C THR A 168 15.00 13.87 -16.77
N SER A 169 13.97 14.11 -17.60
CA SER A 169 13.00 15.20 -17.41
C SER A 169 12.22 15.08 -16.10
N ILE A 170 11.96 13.85 -15.65
CA ILE A 170 11.29 13.52 -14.37
C ILE A 170 12.13 14.00 -13.17
N VAL A 171 13.46 14.08 -13.31
CA VAL A 171 14.38 14.39 -12.21
C VAL A 171 14.49 15.89 -11.93
N LYS A 172 14.17 16.74 -12.91
CA LYS A 172 14.15 18.21 -12.78
C LYS A 172 13.15 18.75 -11.75
N GLY A 173 12.13 17.95 -11.41
CA GLY A 173 11.10 18.33 -10.42
C GLY A 173 11.36 17.82 -9.01
N LEU A 174 12.41 17.01 -8.80
CA LEU A 174 12.68 16.35 -7.51
C LEU A 174 13.49 17.22 -6.53
N TRP A 175 13.96 18.38 -6.98
CA TRP A 175 14.84 19.27 -6.23
C TRP A 175 14.37 20.73 -6.26
N LYS A 176 14.49 21.43 -5.13
CA LYS A 176 14.42 22.90 -5.04
C LYS A 176 15.80 23.56 -5.06
N ASP A 177 16.86 22.80 -5.36
CA ASP A 177 18.23 23.29 -5.44
C ASP A 177 18.56 23.73 -6.89
N PRO A 178 18.84 25.01 -7.15
CA PRO A 178 19.08 25.55 -8.49
C PRO A 178 20.36 25.04 -9.16
N ASP A 179 21.31 24.48 -8.42
CA ASP A 179 22.61 24.06 -8.95
C ASP A 179 22.70 22.55 -9.25
N HIS A 180 21.71 21.78 -8.82
CA HIS A 180 21.49 20.36 -9.16
C HIS A 180 22.65 19.39 -8.89
N LYS A 181 23.71 19.67 -8.11
CA LYS A 181 24.90 18.78 -8.10
C LYS A 181 24.89 17.61 -7.09
N ARG A 182 25.46 16.43 -7.46
CA ARG A 182 25.44 15.19 -6.65
C ARG A 182 26.77 14.38 -6.66
N GLY A 183 27.09 13.75 -5.52
CA GLY A 183 28.13 12.73 -5.30
C GLY A 183 27.61 11.31 -4.99
N LYS A 184 28.52 10.33 -4.93
CA LYS A 184 28.24 8.87 -4.86
C LYS A 184 27.92 8.39 -3.42
N ASN A 185 26.81 7.68 -3.25
CA ASN A 185 26.42 6.82 -2.10
C ASN A 185 25.43 7.34 -1.03
N GLN A 186 24.48 8.23 -1.31
CA GLN A 186 23.42 8.52 -0.32
C GLN A 186 22.02 8.67 -0.96
N ASN A 187 20.99 8.36 -0.17
CA ASN A 187 19.56 8.37 -0.53
C ASN A 187 19.03 9.81 -0.52
N PHE A 188 18.33 10.23 -1.59
CA PHE A 188 17.74 11.56 -1.68
C PHE A 188 16.24 11.50 -1.45
N ILE A 189 15.76 12.52 -0.74
CA ILE A 189 14.38 12.70 -0.31
C ILE A 189 13.96 14.06 -0.83
N ILE A 190 12.79 14.13 -1.48
CA ILE A 190 12.18 15.39 -1.88
C ILE A 190 11.98 16.22 -0.61
N ASP A 191 12.56 17.42 -0.60
CA ASP A 191 12.41 18.36 0.51
C ASP A 191 11.02 19.02 0.47
N GLU A 192 10.00 18.24 0.85
CA GLU A 192 8.64 18.72 1.07
C GLU A 192 8.51 19.50 2.40
N TYR A 193 9.53 19.44 3.26
CA TYR A 193 9.48 19.90 4.66
C TYR A 193 10.52 20.98 5.02
N ASP A 194 11.18 21.61 4.03
CA ASP A 194 12.15 22.70 4.16
C ASP A 194 13.28 22.39 5.17
N GLY A 195 13.89 21.21 5.04
CA GLY A 195 14.92 20.71 5.96
C GLY A 195 14.41 20.30 7.34
N GLY A 196 13.09 20.30 7.55
CA GLY A 196 12.43 19.82 8.75
C GLY A 196 12.24 18.30 8.79
N LYS A 197 11.88 17.80 9.97
CA LYS A 197 11.53 16.39 10.18
C LYS A 197 10.31 16.01 9.32
N MET A 198 10.45 14.99 8.48
CA MET A 198 9.36 14.43 7.70
C MET A 198 8.32 13.71 8.56
N CYS A 199 8.75 13.03 9.63
CA CYS A 199 7.89 12.36 10.60
C CYS A 199 7.56 13.25 11.80
N GLY A 200 7.29 14.54 11.54
CA GLY A 200 6.86 15.51 12.55
C GLY A 200 5.39 15.34 12.99
N SER A 201 4.92 16.21 13.89
CA SER A 201 3.55 16.16 14.42
C SER A 201 2.43 16.39 13.38
N LYS A 202 2.77 16.87 12.20
CA LYS A 202 1.87 17.09 11.06
C LYS A 202 2.15 16.13 9.89
N SER A 203 3.02 15.15 10.08
CA SER A 203 3.41 14.24 9.02
C SER A 203 2.27 13.33 8.58
N ALA A 204 2.39 12.83 7.36
CA ALA A 204 1.69 11.62 6.97
C ALA A 204 2.02 10.47 7.95
N GLU A 205 1.13 9.51 8.04
CA GLU A 205 1.29 8.31 8.87
C GLU A 205 2.49 7.48 8.40
N ALA A 206 2.69 7.43 7.10
CA ALA A 206 3.82 6.79 6.49
C ALA A 206 4.18 7.48 5.18
N ILE A 207 5.39 7.22 4.68
CA ILE A 207 5.93 7.82 3.47
C ILE A 207 6.80 6.80 2.75
N THR A 208 6.57 6.60 1.45
CA THR A 208 7.38 5.72 0.60
C THR A 208 8.15 6.49 -0.46
N TYR A 209 9.45 6.23 -0.52
CA TYR A 209 10.33 6.69 -1.60
C TYR A 209 10.78 5.50 -2.44
N THR A 210 9.96 5.13 -3.42
CA THR A 210 10.20 3.95 -4.27
C THR A 210 11.55 3.98 -5.00
N GLN A 211 12.02 5.19 -5.38
CA GLN A 211 13.29 5.39 -6.09
C GLN A 211 14.52 5.13 -5.22
N SER A 212 14.45 5.50 -3.93
CA SER A 212 15.53 5.29 -2.96
C SER A 212 15.29 4.05 -2.08
N LYS A 213 14.20 3.32 -2.35
CA LYS A 213 13.79 2.11 -1.64
C LYS A 213 13.71 2.31 -0.11
N ASN A 214 13.27 3.50 0.30
CA ASN A 214 13.04 3.81 1.70
C ASN A 214 11.55 3.88 1.99
N MET A 215 11.17 3.38 3.15
CA MET A 215 9.83 3.52 3.72
C MET A 215 9.94 4.04 5.14
N PHE A 216 9.06 4.97 5.48
CA PHE A 216 8.92 5.55 6.80
C PHE A 216 7.54 5.20 7.34
N LEU A 217 7.48 4.54 8.48
CA LEU A 217 6.27 4.46 9.30
C LEU A 217 6.43 5.52 10.38
N CYS A 218 5.83 6.69 10.21
CA CYS A 218 6.02 7.78 11.15
C CYS A 218 5.36 7.48 12.51
N PRO A 219 5.79 8.13 13.62
CA PRO A 219 5.23 7.88 14.95
C PRO A 219 3.71 7.97 15.05
N ASN A 220 3.09 8.81 14.21
CA ASN A 220 1.63 8.94 14.15
C ASN A 220 0.92 7.64 13.71
N ALA A 221 1.53 6.78 12.87
CA ALA A 221 0.97 5.48 12.51
C ALA A 221 0.85 4.52 13.71
N PHE A 222 1.64 4.72 14.76
CA PHE A 222 1.62 3.94 15.99
C PHE A 222 0.74 4.57 17.09
N ASN A 223 0.15 5.74 16.82
CA ASN A 223 -0.68 6.44 17.77
C ASN A 223 -2.08 5.80 17.87
N ASN A 224 -2.30 5.05 18.96
CA ASN A 224 -3.55 4.34 19.22
C ASN A 224 -4.78 5.24 19.41
N ALA A 225 -4.61 6.57 19.54
CA ALA A 225 -5.73 7.50 19.56
C ALA A 225 -6.43 7.61 18.20
N ASN A 226 -5.67 7.41 17.10
CA ASN A 226 -6.13 7.64 15.73
C ASN A 226 -6.06 6.38 14.85
N TYR A 227 -5.25 5.37 15.22
CA TYR A 227 -5.03 4.15 14.44
C TYR A 227 -5.07 2.91 15.32
N LYS A 228 -5.57 1.81 14.78
CA LYS A 228 -5.43 0.50 15.38
C LYS A 228 -4.06 -0.07 15.04
N THR A 229 -3.31 -0.49 16.05
CA THR A 229 -2.09 -1.28 15.82
C THR A 229 -2.38 -2.68 15.25
N SER A 230 -3.62 -3.17 15.41
CA SER A 230 -4.10 -4.45 14.86
C SER A 230 -5.63 -4.43 14.70
N LEU A 231 -6.12 -5.05 13.63
CA LEU A 231 -7.52 -5.34 13.33
C LEU A 231 -7.91 -6.79 13.66
N LYS A 232 -6.99 -7.67 14.07
CA LYS A 232 -7.27 -9.10 14.37
C LYS A 232 -8.48 -9.31 15.28
N SER A 233 -8.62 -8.49 16.32
CA SER A 233 -9.75 -8.58 17.27
C SER A 233 -11.11 -8.20 16.66
N MET A 234 -11.12 -7.51 15.53
CA MET A 234 -12.32 -7.03 14.84
C MET A 234 -12.78 -7.97 13.73
N LYS A 235 -12.03 -9.04 13.38
CA LYS A 235 -12.36 -9.94 12.25
C LYS A 235 -13.77 -10.53 12.30
N THR A 236 -14.32 -10.70 13.50
CA THR A 236 -15.64 -11.28 13.75
C THR A 236 -16.70 -10.25 14.12
N THR A 237 -16.35 -8.95 14.10
CA THR A 237 -17.32 -7.90 14.41
C THR A 237 -18.44 -7.90 13.38
N THR A 238 -19.66 -7.80 13.86
CA THR A 238 -20.86 -7.60 13.04
C THR A 238 -21.50 -6.23 13.28
N ALA A 239 -20.84 -5.38 14.07
CA ALA A 239 -21.30 -4.03 14.35
C ALA A 239 -21.09 -3.11 13.14
N GLU A 240 -21.78 -1.97 13.16
CA GLU A 240 -21.47 -0.84 12.27
C GLU A 240 -20.09 -0.29 12.59
N VAL A 241 -19.32 0.04 11.55
CA VAL A 241 -17.95 0.51 11.66
C VAL A 241 -17.71 1.65 10.67
N GLU A 242 -17.41 2.83 11.20
CA GLU A 242 -16.90 3.95 10.40
C GLU A 242 -15.46 3.70 9.99
N TRP A 243 -15.05 4.19 8.81
CA TRP A 243 -13.69 4.00 8.30
C TRP A 243 -12.61 4.48 9.29
N VAL A 244 -12.84 5.60 9.97
CA VAL A 244 -11.89 6.16 10.95
C VAL A 244 -11.55 5.17 12.07
N ASN A 245 -12.49 4.30 12.44
CA ASN A 245 -12.35 3.34 13.53
C ASN A 245 -11.53 2.09 13.16
N VAL A 246 -11.25 1.89 11.87
CA VAL A 246 -10.49 0.76 11.32
C VAL A 246 -9.23 1.17 10.57
N ARG A 247 -8.90 2.47 10.56
CA ARG A 247 -7.57 2.92 10.14
C ARG A 247 -6.56 2.19 11.01
N SER A 248 -5.60 1.52 10.37
CA SER A 248 -4.73 0.59 11.09
C SER A 248 -3.32 0.59 10.55
N LEU A 249 -2.37 0.31 11.44
CA LEU A 249 -0.96 0.16 11.11
C LEU A 249 -0.73 -0.88 9.98
N PRO A 250 -1.30 -2.11 10.00
CA PRO A 250 -1.15 -3.05 8.89
C PRO A 250 -1.79 -2.56 7.58
N GLY A 251 -2.87 -1.76 7.64
CA GLY A 251 -3.46 -1.11 6.47
C GLY A 251 -2.59 0.02 5.91
N THR A 252 -2.00 0.85 6.76
CA THR A 252 -1.00 1.86 6.37
C THR A 252 0.22 1.19 5.73
N PHE A 253 0.74 0.12 6.31
CA PHE A 253 1.86 -0.60 5.72
C PHE A 253 1.50 -1.26 4.37
N LEU A 254 0.28 -1.78 4.24
CA LEU A 254 -0.23 -2.28 2.95
C LEU A 254 -0.21 -1.17 1.91
N HIS A 255 -0.80 -0.01 2.23
CA HIS A 255 -0.84 1.17 1.36
C HIS A 255 0.57 1.54 0.86
N GLU A 256 1.52 1.71 1.77
CA GLU A 256 2.90 2.06 1.42
C GLU A 256 3.58 1.00 0.53
N MET A 257 3.35 -0.28 0.83
CA MET A 257 3.89 -1.37 0.01
C MET A 257 3.33 -1.38 -1.42
N MET A 258 2.13 -0.84 -1.64
CA MET A 258 1.59 -0.67 -2.99
C MET A 258 2.37 0.37 -3.80
N HIS A 259 2.85 1.45 -3.18
CA HIS A 259 3.78 2.38 -3.82
C HIS A 259 5.17 1.79 -4.02
N PHE A 260 5.62 1.02 -3.03
CA PHE A 260 6.99 0.49 -2.97
C PHE A 260 7.30 -0.50 -4.10
N LEU A 261 6.30 -1.31 -4.47
CA LEU A 261 6.45 -2.39 -5.43
C LEU A 261 6.26 -1.91 -6.87
N ASP A 262 6.96 -2.57 -7.79
CA ASP A 262 6.78 -2.39 -9.22
C ASP A 262 5.52 -3.12 -9.72
N LEU A 263 4.38 -2.48 -9.46
CA LEU A 263 3.05 -2.95 -9.80
C LEU A 263 2.62 -2.48 -11.20
N ASN A 264 1.71 -3.22 -11.83
CA ASN A 264 1.20 -2.88 -13.15
C ASN A 264 -0.34 -2.95 -13.15
N PRO A 265 -1.05 -1.82 -13.35
CA PRO A 265 -0.48 -0.47 -13.53
C PRO A 265 0.23 0.02 -12.25
N HIS A 266 1.12 1.00 -12.41
CA HIS A 266 1.86 1.58 -11.28
C HIS A 266 0.89 2.29 -10.33
N VAL A 267 1.11 2.13 -9.02
CA VAL A 267 0.20 2.61 -7.97
C VAL A 267 0.81 3.81 -7.25
N ILE A 268 0.05 4.91 -7.22
CA ILE A 268 0.42 6.22 -6.66
C ILE A 268 -0.72 6.76 -5.80
N ASP A 269 -0.54 7.92 -5.19
CA ASP A 269 -1.65 8.65 -4.56
C ASP A 269 -2.43 9.44 -5.60
N GLN A 270 -3.57 8.88 -6.00
CA GLN A 270 -4.46 9.57 -6.93
C GLN A 270 -5.11 10.76 -6.24
N LYS A 271 -5.44 11.78 -7.04
CA LYS A 271 -6.15 12.97 -6.57
C LYS A 271 -7.57 12.99 -7.11
N VAL A 272 -8.48 13.46 -6.27
CA VAL A 272 -9.86 13.78 -6.60
C VAL A 272 -10.07 15.29 -6.48
N THR A 273 -11.03 15.81 -7.22
CA THR A 273 -11.51 17.18 -7.03
C THR A 273 -12.46 17.18 -5.83
N ALA A 274 -12.21 18.04 -4.84
CA ALA A 274 -13.11 18.28 -3.74
C ALA A 274 -14.22 19.27 -4.16
N ASP A 275 -15.32 19.35 -3.38
CA ASP A 275 -16.47 20.22 -3.67
C ASP A 275 -16.11 21.70 -3.92
N ASN A 276 -14.97 22.16 -3.39
CA ASN A 276 -14.45 23.52 -3.59
C ASN A 276 -13.57 23.67 -4.85
N GLY A 277 -13.55 22.66 -5.74
CA GLY A 277 -12.75 22.62 -6.97
C GLY A 277 -11.26 22.33 -6.77
N ARG A 278 -10.78 22.14 -5.53
CA ARG A 278 -9.36 21.85 -5.26
C ARG A 278 -9.05 20.37 -5.44
N GLN A 279 -7.86 20.06 -5.95
CA GLN A 279 -7.35 18.70 -5.97
C GLN A 279 -6.91 18.28 -4.56
N VAL A 280 -7.45 17.17 -4.07
CA VAL A 280 -7.08 16.55 -2.78
C VAL A 280 -6.70 15.09 -3.01
N ALA A 281 -5.78 14.56 -2.21
CA ALA A 281 -5.41 13.15 -2.30
C ALA A 281 -6.59 12.25 -1.92
N ALA A 282 -6.72 11.11 -2.62
CA ALA A 282 -7.84 10.20 -2.47
C ALA A 282 -7.63 9.20 -1.32
N TYR A 283 -7.60 9.73 -0.09
CA TYR A 283 -7.44 8.94 1.13
C TYR A 283 -8.77 8.56 1.77
N GLY A 284 -8.82 7.35 2.28
CA GLY A 284 -9.92 6.72 2.98
C GLY A 284 -11.09 6.33 2.09
N MET A 285 -12.08 5.71 2.74
CA MET A 285 -13.22 5.10 2.05
C MET A 285 -13.99 6.08 1.14
N ILE A 286 -14.23 7.31 1.60
CA ILE A 286 -15.02 8.30 0.86
C ILE A 286 -14.27 8.77 -0.40
N ALA A 287 -12.98 9.08 -0.30
CA ALA A 287 -12.26 9.61 -1.46
C ALA A 287 -11.92 8.50 -2.48
N VAL A 288 -11.72 7.26 -2.00
CA VAL A 288 -11.71 6.06 -2.86
C VAL A 288 -13.09 5.87 -3.52
N TRP A 289 -14.18 6.13 -2.80
CA TRP A 289 -15.53 6.11 -3.35
C TRP A 289 -15.79 7.21 -4.40
N MET A 290 -15.11 8.36 -4.28
CA MET A 290 -15.12 9.41 -5.30
C MET A 290 -14.36 9.00 -6.56
N LEU A 291 -13.25 8.24 -6.43
CA LEU A 291 -12.57 7.62 -7.58
C LEU A 291 -13.43 6.54 -8.26
N SER A 292 -14.25 5.82 -7.47
CA SER A 292 -15.00 4.64 -7.92
C SER A 292 -16.45 4.90 -8.32
N GLY A 293 -17.03 6.05 -7.93
CA GLY A 293 -18.10 6.68 -8.70
C GLY A 293 -19.37 7.15 -8.00
N LYS A 294 -19.39 7.60 -6.74
CA LYS A 294 -20.54 8.39 -6.24
C LYS A 294 -20.21 9.43 -5.17
N ALA A 295 -19.85 10.63 -5.59
CA ALA A 295 -20.31 11.84 -4.93
C ALA A 295 -20.69 12.89 -5.99
N GLY A 296 -21.92 13.40 -5.91
CA GLY A 296 -22.22 14.80 -6.17
C GLY A 296 -22.08 15.44 -7.56
N ILE A 297 -21.73 14.71 -8.63
CA ILE A 297 -21.48 15.23 -10.01
C ILE A 297 -19.98 15.49 -10.24
N GLU A 298 -19.18 14.45 -10.52
CA GLU A 298 -17.85 14.67 -11.11
C GLU A 298 -17.30 13.41 -11.80
N THR A 299 -16.47 13.65 -12.82
CA THR A 299 -16.05 12.72 -13.88
C THR A 299 -15.36 11.46 -13.36
N VAL A 300 -15.92 10.31 -13.73
CA VAL A 300 -15.44 8.96 -13.40
C VAL A 300 -14.12 8.68 -14.11
N ASP A 301 -13.14 8.16 -13.37
CA ASP A 301 -12.02 7.45 -13.98
C ASP A 301 -11.71 6.19 -13.17
N ARG A 302 -12.45 5.11 -13.44
CA ARG A 302 -12.25 3.79 -12.81
C ARG A 302 -10.82 3.28 -12.99
N SER A 303 -10.09 3.75 -14.01
CA SER A 303 -8.69 3.40 -14.20
C SER A 303 -7.79 3.98 -13.11
N LYS A 304 -8.16 5.13 -12.52
CA LYS A 304 -7.46 5.71 -11.36
C LYS A 304 -7.66 4.91 -10.09
N ALA A 305 -8.82 4.27 -9.91
CA ALA A 305 -9.04 3.42 -8.75
C ALA A 305 -8.03 2.24 -8.69
N LEU A 306 -7.61 1.70 -9.84
CA LEU A 306 -6.58 0.65 -9.93
C LEU A 306 -5.16 1.14 -9.65
N THR A 307 -4.92 2.44 -9.78
CA THR A 307 -3.62 3.08 -9.59
C THR A 307 -3.55 3.89 -8.30
N ASN A 308 -4.53 3.76 -7.40
CA ASN A 308 -4.55 4.41 -6.08
C ASN A 308 -4.24 3.40 -4.97
N ALA A 309 -3.24 3.66 -4.12
CA ALA A 309 -2.84 2.72 -3.06
C ALA A 309 -3.96 2.49 -2.05
N ASP A 310 -4.68 3.54 -1.68
CA ASP A 310 -5.71 3.44 -0.66
C ASP A 310 -6.94 2.67 -1.11
N THR A 311 -7.13 2.51 -2.43
CA THR A 311 -8.13 1.61 -2.96
C THR A 311 -7.88 0.16 -2.55
N TYR A 312 -6.62 -0.27 -2.57
CA TYR A 312 -6.24 -1.62 -2.14
C TYR A 312 -6.33 -1.74 -0.62
N ASN A 313 -5.87 -0.73 0.13
CA ASN A 313 -6.04 -0.70 1.58
C ASN A 313 -7.52 -0.83 2.00
N VAL A 314 -8.42 -0.05 1.37
CA VAL A 314 -9.87 -0.09 1.60
C VAL A 314 -10.42 -1.48 1.30
N PHE A 315 -10.15 -2.04 0.12
CA PHE A 315 -10.66 -3.37 -0.19
C PHE A 315 -10.11 -4.44 0.76
N ALA A 316 -8.81 -4.47 1.02
CA ALA A 316 -8.19 -5.45 1.91
C ALA A 316 -8.75 -5.36 3.33
N THR A 317 -8.94 -4.15 3.86
CA THR A 317 -9.55 -3.92 5.18
C THR A 317 -11.00 -4.41 5.21
N MET A 318 -11.80 -4.08 4.20
CA MET A 318 -13.20 -4.52 4.14
C MET A 318 -13.34 -6.03 3.94
N ALA A 319 -12.46 -6.65 3.15
CA ALA A 319 -12.40 -8.10 2.99
C ALA A 319 -11.95 -8.80 4.29
N TYR A 320 -10.99 -8.20 5.01
CA TYR A 320 -10.51 -8.70 6.29
C TYR A 320 -11.57 -8.66 7.40
N LEU A 321 -12.40 -7.62 7.36
CA LEU A 321 -13.52 -7.40 8.28
C LEU A 321 -14.85 -7.66 7.57
N GLN A 322 -14.94 -8.71 6.75
CA GLN A 322 -16.11 -8.99 5.89
C GLN A 322 -17.45 -9.09 6.63
N SER A 323 -17.43 -9.36 7.95
CA SER A 323 -18.61 -9.44 8.81
C SER A 323 -19.11 -8.08 9.28
N ALA A 324 -18.28 -7.03 9.21
CA ALA A 324 -18.60 -5.69 9.69
C ALA A 324 -19.53 -4.95 8.71
N GLU A 325 -20.35 -4.05 9.25
CA GLU A 325 -21.16 -3.15 8.44
C GLU A 325 -20.47 -1.80 8.29
N PHE A 326 -19.83 -1.58 7.14
CA PHE A 326 -19.13 -0.31 6.90
C PHE A 326 -20.10 0.83 6.58
N ILE A 327 -19.98 1.91 7.36
CA ILE A 327 -20.70 3.18 7.14
C ILE A 327 -19.72 4.27 6.71
N GLY A 328 -20.19 5.13 5.80
CA GLY A 328 -19.42 6.21 5.17
C GLY A 328 -19.26 7.42 6.09
#